data_AF-A0A6H9RUQ3-F1
#
_entry.id   AF-A0A6H9RUQ3-F1
#
_cell.length_a   1.000
_cell.length_b   1.000
_cell.length_c   1.000
_cell.angle_alpha   90.00
_cell.angle_beta   90.00
_cell.angle_gamma   90.00
#
_symmetry.space_group_name_H-M   'P 1'
#
loop_
_entity.id
_entity.type
_entity.pdbx_description
1 polymer ?
#
loop_
_entity_poly.entity_id
_entity_poly.type
_entity_poly.pdbx_seq_one_letter_code
_entity_poly.pdbx_strand_id
1 'polypeptide(L)'
;GKWEDGSSVFLFDEEVFPVCSPAWLAANPAPSSITDFLDTALIDSDSTLEGWMTWNRWCRELGDMRPKLNYSFRCSSYNDAIQAAIQGHGIALGWSRLIAHRLNSGELIRITPYVVKPKDAYYLVIPSGRKLEPITQALVDWLRDDSYLTH
;
A
#
# COMPACT_ATOMS: atom_id res chain seq x y z
N GLY A 1 16.48 -3.58 6.92
CA GLY A 1 17.92 -3.58 6.58
C GLY A 1 18.73 -3.46 7.84
N LYS A 2 19.94 -4.04 7.90
CA LYS A 2 20.90 -3.74 8.97
C LYS A 2 21.33 -2.28 8.81
N TRP A 3 21.06 -1.45 9.81
CA TRP A 3 21.56 -0.09 9.90
C TRP A 3 22.55 -0.05 11.07
N GLU A 4 23.75 0.51 10.86
CA GLU A 4 24.85 0.52 11.85
C GLU A 4 24.58 1.42 13.07
N ASP A 5 23.49 2.20 13.09
CA ASP A 5 23.30 3.26 14.09
C ASP A 5 21.84 3.38 14.59
N GLY A 6 20.99 2.38 14.36
CA GLY A 6 19.58 2.46 14.78
C GLY A 6 18.90 1.11 14.93
N SER A 7 18.18 0.93 16.05
CA SER A 7 17.30 -0.21 16.24
C SER A 7 16.03 -0.01 15.41
N SER A 8 15.74 -0.98 14.55
CA SER A 8 14.49 -1.05 13.79
C SER A 8 13.49 -1.89 14.57
N VAL A 9 12.28 -1.35 14.77
CA VAL A 9 11.18 -2.09 15.40
C VAL A 9 10.19 -2.45 14.32
N PHE A 10 9.99 -3.76 14.16
CA PHE A 10 8.94 -4.34 13.33
C PHE A 10 7.59 -3.90 13.90
N LEU A 11 6.80 -3.16 13.13
CA LEU A 11 5.49 -2.69 13.56
C LEU A 11 4.41 -3.72 13.19
N PHE A 12 4.12 -3.98 11.90
CA PHE A 12 3.06 -4.94 11.52
C PHE A 12 3.28 -5.57 10.13
N ASP A 13 2.63 -6.72 9.91
CA ASP A 13 2.43 -7.32 8.59
C ASP A 13 1.49 -6.42 7.75
N GLU A 14 2.05 -5.70 6.79
CA GLU A 14 1.26 -4.93 5.84
C GLU A 14 1.00 -5.74 4.55
N GLU A 15 -0.20 -5.64 4.00
CA GLU A 15 -0.58 -6.33 2.78
C GLU A 15 -0.94 -5.32 1.68
N VAL A 16 -0.34 -5.48 0.51
CA VAL A 16 -0.59 -4.64 -0.66
C VAL A 16 -1.19 -5.49 -1.78
N PHE A 17 -2.35 -5.08 -2.27
CA PHE A 17 -3.08 -5.79 -3.33
C PHE A 17 -3.90 -4.85 -4.23
N PRO A 18 -4.25 -5.27 -5.45
CA PRO A 18 -5.06 -4.49 -6.38
C PRO A 18 -6.49 -4.29 -5.90
N VAL A 19 -7.00 -3.06 -6.03
CA VAL A 19 -8.36 -2.68 -5.68
C VAL A 19 -8.99 -1.73 -6.70
N CYS A 20 -10.30 -1.87 -6.89
CA CYS A 20 -11.10 -0.94 -7.71
C CYS A 20 -12.50 -0.78 -7.10
N SER A 21 -13.31 0.12 -7.65
CA SER A 21 -14.71 0.23 -7.24
C SER A 21 -15.58 -0.90 -7.84
N PRO A 22 -16.69 -1.28 -7.17
CA PRO A 22 -17.66 -2.21 -7.75
C PRO A 22 -18.17 -1.77 -9.13
N ALA A 23 -18.35 -0.45 -9.33
CA ALA A 23 -18.79 0.12 -10.59
C ALA A 23 -17.77 -0.11 -11.72
N TRP A 24 -16.47 0.03 -11.43
CA TRP A 24 -15.42 -0.25 -12.40
C TRP A 24 -15.43 -1.73 -12.81
N LEU A 25 -15.54 -2.65 -11.84
CA LEU A 25 -15.60 -4.08 -12.11
C LEU A 25 -16.86 -4.48 -12.88
N ALA A 26 -17.99 -3.80 -12.67
CA ALA A 26 -19.22 -4.05 -13.43
C ALA A 26 -19.09 -3.61 -14.91
N ALA A 27 -18.30 -2.58 -15.17
CA ALA A 27 -18.11 -2.01 -16.52
C ALA A 27 -16.95 -2.65 -17.31
N ASN A 28 -16.06 -3.39 -16.65
CA ASN A 28 -14.86 -3.98 -17.25
C ASN A 28 -14.84 -5.50 -17.03
N PRO A 29 -14.38 -6.29 -18.00
CA PRO A 29 -14.24 -7.73 -17.78
C PRO A 29 -13.31 -8.01 -16.61
N ALA A 30 -13.74 -8.89 -15.71
CA ALA A 30 -12.89 -9.34 -14.61
C ALA A 30 -11.66 -10.05 -15.19
N PRO A 31 -10.44 -9.64 -14.82
CA PRO A 31 -9.24 -10.25 -15.38
C PRO A 31 -9.09 -11.71 -14.93
N SER A 32 -8.82 -12.60 -15.87
CA SER A 32 -8.63 -14.04 -15.62
C SER A 32 -7.22 -14.43 -15.21
N SER A 33 -6.24 -13.54 -15.44
CA SER A 33 -4.84 -13.75 -15.12
C SER A 33 -4.18 -12.46 -14.66
N ILE A 34 -2.98 -12.57 -14.07
CA ILE A 34 -2.18 -11.40 -13.72
C ILE A 34 -1.88 -10.55 -14.95
N THR A 35 -1.59 -11.17 -16.10
CA THR A 35 -1.27 -10.45 -17.34
C THR A 35 -2.47 -9.69 -17.89
N ASP A 36 -3.66 -10.31 -17.87
CA ASP A 36 -4.91 -9.64 -18.31
C ASP A 36 -5.21 -8.42 -17.42
N PHE A 37 -4.96 -8.57 -16.12
CA PHE A 37 -5.13 -7.50 -15.15
C PHE A 37 -4.16 -6.33 -15.41
N LEU A 38 -2.89 -6.60 -15.73
CA LEU A 38 -1.90 -5.53 -15.94
C LEU A 38 -2.11 -4.72 -17.23
N ASP A 39 -2.89 -5.25 -18.19
CA ASP A 39 -3.30 -4.55 -19.41
C ASP A 39 -4.53 -3.63 -19.20
N THR A 40 -5.17 -3.71 -18.03
CA THR A 40 -6.28 -2.83 -17.68
C THR A 40 -5.81 -1.43 -17.26
N ALA A 41 -6.75 -0.51 -17.05
CA ALA A 41 -6.48 0.86 -16.61
C ALA A 41 -5.87 0.90 -15.18
N LEU A 42 -4.54 0.92 -15.08
CA LEU A 42 -3.82 1.04 -13.81
C LEU A 42 -3.67 2.50 -13.38
N ILE A 43 -3.96 2.75 -12.11
CA ILE A 43 -3.74 4.03 -11.44
C ILE A 43 -2.45 3.90 -10.63
N ASP A 44 -1.48 4.75 -10.93
CA ASP A 44 -0.25 4.88 -10.16
C ASP A 44 -0.29 6.11 -9.25
N SER A 45 0.52 6.10 -8.21
CA SER A 45 0.75 7.26 -7.37
C SER A 45 2.24 7.56 -7.30
N ASP A 46 2.63 8.82 -7.55
CA ASP A 46 3.97 9.31 -7.29
C ASP A 46 4.16 9.43 -5.76
N SER A 47 4.49 8.30 -5.13
CA SER A 47 4.90 8.30 -3.74
C SER A 47 6.37 8.71 -3.69
N THR A 48 6.63 9.91 -3.17
CA THR A 48 7.98 10.43 -2.91
C THR A 48 8.66 9.74 -1.72
N LEU A 49 7.98 8.79 -1.08
CA LEU A 49 8.50 8.03 0.05
C LEU A 49 9.35 6.86 -0.45
N GLU A 50 10.63 6.87 -0.09
CA GLU A 50 11.51 5.73 -0.31
C GLU A 50 10.91 4.46 0.31
N GLY A 51 10.88 3.37 -0.46
CA GLY A 51 10.37 2.07 0.01
C GLY A 51 8.89 1.80 -0.29
N TRP A 52 8.14 2.76 -0.86
CA TRP A 52 6.75 2.54 -1.27
C TRP A 52 6.62 1.42 -2.33
N MET A 53 5.53 0.67 -2.28
CA MET A 53 5.24 -0.37 -3.28
C MET A 53 4.74 0.29 -4.57
N THR A 54 5.43 0.05 -5.69
CA THR A 54 4.98 0.45 -7.02
C THR A 54 4.41 -0.75 -7.77
N TRP A 55 3.62 -0.52 -8.82
CA TRP A 55 3.15 -1.61 -9.70
C TRP A 55 4.29 -2.47 -10.25
N ASN A 56 5.39 -1.84 -10.67
CA ASN A 56 6.60 -2.53 -11.10
C ASN A 56 7.18 -3.44 -10.00
N ARG A 57 7.29 -2.95 -8.77
CA ARG A 57 7.80 -3.74 -7.64
C ARG A 57 6.83 -4.87 -7.27
N TRP A 58 5.53 -4.58 -7.22
CA TRP A 58 4.48 -5.54 -6.90
C TRP A 58 4.47 -6.73 -7.87
N CYS A 59 4.56 -6.47 -9.18
CA CYS A 59 4.64 -7.54 -10.19
C CYS A 59 5.92 -8.38 -10.06
N ARG A 60 7.06 -7.73 -9.78
CA ARG A 60 8.34 -8.42 -9.58
C ARG A 60 8.34 -9.34 -8.37
N GLU A 61 7.72 -8.93 -7.27
CA GLU A 61 7.56 -9.78 -6.07
C GLU A 61 6.68 -11.01 -6.35
N LEU A 62 5.81 -10.94 -7.36
CA LEU A 62 5.00 -12.07 -7.84
C LEU A 62 5.70 -12.90 -8.95
N GLY A 63 6.93 -12.55 -9.31
CA GLY A 63 7.75 -13.28 -10.28
C GLY A 63 7.73 -12.74 -11.71
N ASP A 64 7.00 -11.66 -12.01
CA ASP A 64 7.03 -11.02 -13.33
C ASP A 64 8.16 -9.99 -13.39
N MET A 65 9.21 -10.33 -14.13
CA MET A 65 10.42 -9.51 -14.26
C MET A 65 10.30 -8.38 -15.27
N ARG A 66 9.30 -8.40 -16.16
CA ARG A 66 9.09 -7.37 -17.20
C ARG A 66 7.59 -7.14 -17.41
N PRO A 67 6.88 -6.63 -16.39
CA PRO A 67 5.46 -6.40 -16.51
C PRO A 67 5.20 -5.33 -17.59
N LYS A 68 4.25 -5.59 -18.48
CA LYS A 68 3.68 -4.56 -19.36
C LYS A 68 2.55 -3.90 -18.59
N LEU A 69 2.78 -2.66 -18.16
CA LEU A 69 1.86 -1.92 -17.30
C LEU A 69 1.15 -0.85 -18.11
N ASN A 70 -0.19 -0.89 -18.12
CA ASN A 70 -1.01 0.11 -18.79
C ASN A 70 -1.49 1.18 -17.79
N TYR A 71 -0.67 2.20 -17.58
CA TYR A 71 -1.03 3.32 -16.69
C TYR A 71 -2.04 4.26 -17.37
N SER A 72 -3.26 4.31 -16.86
CA SER A 72 -4.29 5.26 -17.30
C SER A 72 -4.19 6.59 -16.58
N PHE A 73 -3.80 6.57 -15.30
CA PHE A 73 -3.68 7.75 -14.44
C PHE A 73 -2.41 7.68 -13.60
N ARG A 74 -1.76 8.83 -13.43
CA ARG A 74 -0.74 9.04 -12.41
C ARG A 74 -1.18 10.17 -11.50
N CYS A 75 -1.28 9.85 -10.23
CA CYS A 75 -1.70 10.78 -9.20
C CYS A 75 -0.50 11.30 -8.41
N SER A 76 -0.60 12.53 -7.92
CA SER A 76 0.42 13.18 -7.08
C SER A 76 0.56 12.58 -5.68
N SER A 77 -0.46 11.85 -5.21
CA SER A 77 -0.45 11.24 -3.89
C SER A 77 -1.20 9.90 -3.89
N TYR A 78 -0.96 9.11 -2.85
CA TYR A 78 -1.68 7.87 -2.62
C TYR A 78 -3.20 8.09 -2.45
N ASN A 79 -3.59 9.13 -1.70
CA ASN A 79 -5.01 9.43 -1.46
C ASN A 79 -5.73 9.75 -2.78
N ASP A 80 -5.09 10.52 -3.66
CA ASP A 80 -5.65 10.85 -4.98
C ASP A 80 -5.85 9.58 -5.84
N ALA A 81 -4.89 8.65 -5.81
CA ALA A 81 -5.00 7.38 -6.52
C ALA A 81 -6.17 6.53 -6.00
N ILE A 82 -6.34 6.46 -4.67
CA ILE A 82 -7.47 5.75 -4.05
C ILE A 82 -8.80 6.43 -4.37
N GLN A 83 -8.87 7.76 -4.37
CA GLN A 83 -10.08 8.47 -4.79
C GLN A 83 -10.42 8.22 -6.26
N ALA A 84 -9.43 8.21 -7.14
CA ALA A 84 -9.62 7.90 -8.55
C ALA A 84 -10.16 6.46 -8.73
N ALA A 85 -9.66 5.48 -7.97
CA ALA A 85 -10.14 4.10 -7.99
C ALA A 85 -11.60 3.99 -7.51
N ILE A 86 -11.99 4.68 -6.43
CA ILE A 86 -13.37 4.73 -5.94
C ILE A 86 -14.30 5.32 -7.00
N GLN A 87 -13.87 6.39 -7.66
CA GLN A 87 -14.62 7.03 -8.74
C GLN A 87 -14.65 6.20 -10.03
N GLY A 88 -13.99 5.04 -10.07
CA GLY A 88 -14.03 4.12 -11.20
C GLY A 88 -13.13 4.52 -12.37
N HIS A 89 -12.00 5.17 -12.11
CA HIS A 89 -11.03 5.52 -13.15
C HIS A 89 -10.04 4.38 -13.48
N GLY A 90 -10.07 3.29 -12.72
CA GLY A 90 -9.10 2.22 -12.87
C GLY A 90 -8.86 1.45 -11.58
N ILE A 91 -7.74 0.74 -11.57
CA ILE A 91 -7.29 -0.07 -10.43
C ILE A 91 -6.06 0.56 -9.79
N ALA A 92 -6.10 0.70 -8.47
CA ALA A 92 -4.96 1.14 -7.67
C ALA A 92 -4.38 -0.01 -6.84
N LEU A 93 -3.14 0.16 -6.37
CA LEU A 93 -2.62 -0.66 -5.27
C LEU A 93 -3.20 -0.15 -3.94
N GLY A 94 -3.81 -1.06 -3.19
CA GLY A 94 -4.40 -0.80 -1.88
C GLY A 94 -3.55 -1.38 -0.75
N TRP A 95 -3.27 -0.57 0.27
CA TRP A 95 -2.65 -1.00 1.52
C TRP A 95 -3.74 -1.39 2.49
N SER A 96 -3.82 -2.67 2.86
CA SER A 96 -4.97 -3.25 3.57
C SER A 96 -5.47 -2.39 4.73
N ARG A 97 -4.57 -1.87 5.56
CA ARG A 97 -4.90 -1.01 6.70
C ARG A 97 -5.38 0.38 6.30
N LEU A 98 -4.75 1.00 5.31
CA LEU A 98 -5.09 2.36 4.86
C LEU A 98 -6.47 2.40 4.18
N ILE A 99 -6.88 1.30 3.56
CA ILE A 99 -8.18 1.19 2.86
C ILE A 99 -9.21 0.32 3.58
N ALA A 100 -8.93 -0.12 4.82
CA ALA A 100 -9.80 -1.06 5.55
C ALA A 100 -11.26 -0.57 5.63
N HIS A 101 -11.47 0.70 5.97
CA HIS A 101 -12.82 1.29 6.03
C HIS A 101 -13.53 1.24 4.67
N ARG A 102 -12.79 1.47 3.58
CA ARG A 102 -13.32 1.52 2.21
C ARG A 102 -13.66 0.13 1.66
N LEU A 103 -12.92 -0.89 2.09
CA LEU A 103 -13.26 -2.29 1.83
C LEU A 103 -14.52 -2.68 2.61
N ASN A 104 -14.61 -2.29 3.88
CA ASN A 104 -15.75 -2.61 4.74
C ASN A 104 -17.04 -1.89 4.29
N SER A 105 -16.93 -0.65 3.79
CA SER A 105 -18.06 0.12 3.25
C SER A 105 -18.49 -0.36 1.85
N GLY A 106 -17.66 -1.17 1.17
CA GLY A 106 -17.89 -1.61 -0.21
C GLY A 106 -17.57 -0.55 -1.27
N GLU A 107 -16.96 0.58 -0.91
CA GLU A 107 -16.47 1.58 -1.87
C GLU A 107 -15.35 1.02 -2.74
N LEU A 108 -14.55 0.12 -2.19
CA LEU A 108 -13.50 -0.62 -2.88
C LEU A 108 -13.70 -2.11 -2.70
N ILE A 109 -13.30 -2.86 -3.72
CA ILE A 109 -13.25 -4.30 -3.70
C ILE A 109 -11.87 -4.77 -4.16
N ARG A 110 -11.46 -5.91 -3.60
CA ARG A 110 -10.28 -6.63 -4.04
C ARG A 110 -10.62 -7.46 -5.27
N ILE A 111 -9.76 -7.39 -6.29
CA ILE A 111 -10.03 -8.03 -7.59
C ILE A 111 -9.13 -9.23 -7.91
N THR A 112 -8.05 -9.45 -7.16
CA THR A 112 -7.17 -10.61 -7.37
C THR A 112 -6.82 -11.28 -6.04
N PRO A 113 -6.54 -12.60 -6.03
CA PRO A 113 -6.04 -13.29 -4.84
C PRO A 113 -4.56 -13.01 -4.56
N TYR A 114 -3.87 -12.23 -5.40
CA TYR A 114 -2.46 -11.92 -5.21
C TYR A 114 -2.27 -10.84 -4.15
N VAL A 115 -1.29 -11.06 -3.26
CA VAL A 115 -0.88 -10.13 -2.20
C VAL A 115 0.63 -10.09 -2.18
N VAL A 116 1.18 -8.89 -2.00
CA VAL A 116 2.58 -8.71 -1.65
C VAL A 116 2.64 -8.13 -0.25
N LYS A 117 3.47 -8.72 0.61
CA LYS A 117 3.78 -8.20 1.94
C LYS A 117 5.09 -7.39 1.87
N PRO A 118 5.06 -6.04 1.94
CA PRO A 118 6.28 -5.25 1.91
C PRO A 118 7.17 -5.62 3.09
N LYS A 119 8.44 -5.94 2.83
CA LYS A 119 9.43 -6.27 3.88
C LYS A 119 9.96 -5.04 4.61
N ASP A 120 9.70 -3.85 4.08
CA ASP A 120 10.16 -2.57 4.58
C ASP A 120 9.01 -1.82 5.28
N ALA A 121 8.30 -2.50 6.19
CA ALA A 121 7.22 -1.91 6.96
C ALA A 121 7.79 -0.86 7.93
N TYR A 122 7.40 0.40 7.69
CA TYR A 122 7.53 1.59 8.54
C TYR A 122 8.67 1.58 9.58
N TYR A 123 9.82 2.15 9.23
CA TYR A 123 10.85 2.46 10.21
C TYR A 123 10.54 3.82 10.85
N LEU A 124 10.37 3.85 12.17
CA LEU A 124 10.40 5.10 12.94
C LEU A 124 11.86 5.53 13.05
N VAL A 125 12.29 6.47 12.20
CA VAL A 125 13.66 6.99 12.23
C VAL A 125 13.78 7.99 13.37
N ILE A 126 14.47 7.60 14.44
CA ILE A 126 14.91 8.51 15.49
C ILE A 126 16.29 9.03 15.07
N PRO A 127 16.49 10.34 14.82
CA PRO A 127 17.81 10.87 14.47
C PRO A 127 18.81 10.60 15.60
N SER A 128 19.91 9.92 15.29
CA SER A 128 21.00 9.63 16.22
C SER A 128 21.74 10.93 16.58
N GLY A 129 21.69 11.32 17.86
CA GLY A 129 22.47 12.45 18.39
C GLY A 129 21.81 13.27 19.50
N ARG A 130 20.51 13.12 19.74
CA ARG A 130 19.84 13.70 20.93
C ARG A 130 19.41 12.59 21.88
N LYS A 131 19.72 12.75 23.18
CA LYS A 131 19.03 12.00 24.22
C LYS A 131 17.53 12.22 24.01
N LEU A 132 16.79 11.13 23.86
CA LEU A 132 15.34 11.18 23.79
C LEU A 132 14.84 11.78 25.10
N GLU A 133 14.17 12.93 25.02
CA GLU A 133 13.43 13.46 26.15
C GLU A 133 12.41 12.40 26.60
N PRO A 134 12.14 12.22 27.91
CA PRO A 134 11.23 11.20 28.44
C PRO A 134 9.85 11.20 27.75
N ILE A 135 9.40 12.36 27.28
CA ILE A 135 8.14 12.55 26.57
C ILE A 135 8.13 11.90 25.18
N THR A 136 9.28 11.87 24.48
CA THR A 136 9.42 11.23 23.18
C THR A 136 9.47 9.71 23.34
N GLN A 137 10.09 9.22 24.41
CA GLN A 137 10.08 7.80 24.75
C GLN A 137 8.66 7.33 25.07
N ALA A 138 7.91 8.09 25.89
CA ALA A 138 6.50 7.81 26.17
C ALA A 138 5.60 7.84 24.92
N LEU A 139 5.88 8.72 23.96
CA LEU A 139 5.15 8.77 22.69
C LEU A 139 5.45 7.56 21.80
N VAL A 140 6.73 7.13 21.73
CA VAL A 140 7.13 5.93 20.98
C VAL A 140 6.56 4.67 21.62
N ASP A 141 6.57 4.59 22.95
CA ASP A 141 6.01 3.47 23.69
C ASP A 141 4.48 3.44 23.57
N TRP A 142 3.82 4.61 23.58
CA TRP A 142 2.40 4.71 23.24
C TRP A 142 2.14 4.21 21.83
N LEU A 143 2.86 4.69 20.80
CA LEU A 143 2.69 4.25 19.40
C LEU A 143 2.96 2.76 19.14
N ARG A 144 3.72 2.09 20.02
CA ARG A 144 3.97 0.64 19.99
C ARG A 144 2.91 -0.16 20.73
N ASP A 145 2.11 0.49 21.56
CA ASP A 145 1.09 -0.17 22.35
C ASP A 145 -0.12 -0.51 21.46
N ASP A 146 -0.21 -1.77 21.03
CA ASP A 146 -1.25 -2.30 20.14
C ASP A 146 -2.63 -2.44 20.85
N SER A 147 -2.76 -1.94 22.08
CA SER A 147 -3.86 -2.21 23.00
C SER A 147 -5.11 -1.33 22.82
N TYR A 148 -5.11 -0.38 21.90
CA TYR A 148 -6.31 0.44 21.58
C TYR A 148 -7.01 0.08 20.27
N LEU A 149 -6.68 -1.07 19.66
CA LEU A 149 -7.39 -1.60 18.48
C LEU A 149 -8.45 -2.67 18.80
N THR A 150 -8.83 -2.83 20.07
CA THR A 150 -10.02 -3.62 20.43
C THR A 150 -11.01 -2.76 21.19
N HIS A 151 -11.80 -1.96 20.47
CA HIS A 151 -13.21 -1.70 20.79
C HIS A 151 -13.96 -1.23 19.55
#